data_AF-A0A7R9AEU7-F1
#
_entry.id   AF-A0A7R9AEU7-F1
#
_cell.length_a   1.000
_cell.length_b   1.000
_cell.length_c   1.000
_cell.angle_alpha   90.00
_cell.angle_beta   90.00
_cell.angle_gamma   90.00
#
_symmetry.space_group_name_H-M   'P 1'
#
loop_
_entity.id
_entity.type
_entity.pdbx_description
1 polymer ?
#
loop_
_entity_poly.entity_id
_entity_poly.type
_entity_poly.pdbx_seq_one_letter_code
_entity_poly.pdbx_strand_id
1 'polypeptide(L)'
;MSRFVMDYERRRESERRIEEDTQESEIQTLLVEALEFHEMENAQNHHTDSYELVYDGTPVLRRGEAFFVTLRFKDRDYEAERDMVKFVFSFGNRASLPKGTKVVLTLTDRTEFTLEGEWDIRLHDHQGSAVTVQIQIPPTVTVGLWKLVIETGTFTETPNVITGIQEHKVKEDIYILFNPWSSGDSVYMEAPEDCEEYVLNDTGKIWVGTFKSQYGRPWVYGQFDDAVLPAVMTLLELAGLQPTDWANPILVVRAISRA
;
A
#
# COMPACT_ATOMS: atom_id res chain seq x y z
N MET A 1 3.74 19.11 -68.84
CA MET A 1 3.00 18.10 -68.06
C MET A 1 1.56 18.58 -67.89
N SER A 2 0.57 17.69 -68.07
CA SER A 2 -0.86 18.04 -68.07
C SER A 2 -1.31 18.51 -66.68
N ARG A 3 -2.18 19.52 -66.62
CA ARG A 3 -2.79 20.09 -65.40
C ARG A 3 -3.41 19.01 -64.48
N PHE A 4 -3.86 17.92 -65.09
CA PHE A 4 -4.40 16.74 -64.42
C PHE A 4 -3.38 15.98 -63.56
N VAL A 5 -2.12 15.91 -63.99
CA VAL A 5 -1.06 15.17 -63.28
C VAL A 5 -0.69 15.90 -61.99
N MET A 6 -0.60 17.23 -62.06
CA MET A 6 -0.28 18.08 -60.91
C MET A 6 -1.37 18.07 -59.81
N ASP A 7 -2.65 17.98 -60.21
CA ASP A 7 -3.75 17.89 -59.25
C ASP A 7 -3.88 16.50 -58.62
N TYR A 8 -3.52 15.45 -59.36
CA TYR A 8 -3.44 14.09 -58.82
C TYR A 8 -2.31 13.95 -57.79
N GLU A 9 -1.13 14.49 -58.09
CA GLU A 9 0.01 14.47 -57.18
C GLU A 9 -0.27 15.26 -55.89
N ARG A 10 -0.91 16.44 -55.99
CA ARG A 10 -1.32 17.22 -54.81
C ARG A 10 -2.34 16.51 -53.92
N ARG A 11 -3.34 15.83 -54.50
CA ARG A 11 -4.30 15.03 -53.72
C ARG A 11 -3.62 13.90 -52.99
N ARG A 12 -2.68 13.23 -53.66
CA ARG A 12 -1.94 12.11 -53.08
C ARG A 12 -0.97 12.56 -51.99
N GLU A 13 -0.38 13.75 -52.12
CA GLU A 13 0.41 14.36 -51.05
C GLU A 13 -0.47 14.81 -49.87
N SER A 14 -1.67 15.34 -50.11
CA SER A 14 -2.60 15.67 -49.03
C SER A 14 -3.14 14.42 -48.34
N GLU A 15 -3.42 13.35 -49.08
CA GLU A 15 -3.85 12.06 -48.52
C GLU A 15 -2.73 11.41 -47.73
N ARG A 16 -1.47 11.46 -48.21
CA ARG A 16 -0.31 11.01 -47.44
C ARG A 16 -0.05 11.85 -46.21
N ARG A 17 -0.21 13.18 -46.27
CA ARG A 17 -0.09 14.05 -45.08
C ARG A 17 -1.20 13.78 -44.09
N ILE A 18 -2.43 13.51 -44.56
CA ILE A 18 -3.51 13.08 -43.68
C ILE A 18 -3.21 11.70 -43.12
N GLU A 19 -2.68 10.74 -43.88
CA GLU A 19 -2.28 9.42 -43.37
C GLU A 19 -1.09 9.51 -42.41
N GLU A 20 -0.11 10.39 -42.66
CA GLU A 20 1.05 10.67 -41.80
C GLU A 20 0.63 11.44 -40.52
N ASP A 21 -0.32 12.38 -40.60
CA ASP A 21 -0.95 13.06 -39.45
C ASP A 21 -1.92 12.10 -38.70
N THR A 22 -2.59 11.17 -39.38
CA THR A 22 -3.39 10.12 -38.71
C THR A 22 -2.49 9.05 -38.07
N GLN A 23 -1.21 9.04 -38.42
CA GLN A 23 -0.14 8.32 -37.75
C GLN A 23 0.49 9.16 -36.62
N GLU A 24 -0.17 10.23 -36.15
CA GLU A 24 0.17 10.93 -34.90
C GLU A 24 -0.27 10.11 -33.68
N SER A 25 0.73 9.47 -33.07
CA SER A 25 0.77 8.88 -31.72
C SER A 25 -0.35 7.88 -31.37
N GLU A 26 -0.09 6.58 -31.58
CA GLU A 26 -0.69 5.59 -30.68
C GLU A 26 -0.33 6.02 -29.25
N ILE A 27 -1.33 6.44 -28.47
CA ILE A 27 -1.15 6.84 -27.08
C ILE A 27 -0.62 5.61 -26.33
N GLN A 28 0.70 5.58 -26.13
CA GLN A 28 1.36 4.49 -25.46
C GLN A 28 0.92 4.46 -24.00
N THR A 29 0.17 3.42 -23.67
CA THR A 29 -0.36 3.18 -22.34
C THR A 29 0.78 3.01 -21.33
N LEU A 30 0.67 3.66 -20.18
CA LEU A 30 1.61 3.47 -19.08
C LEU A 30 1.42 2.09 -18.44
N LEU A 31 2.48 1.28 -18.40
CA LEU A 31 2.45 -0.08 -17.85
C LEU A 31 3.39 -0.20 -16.66
N VAL A 32 2.93 -0.83 -15.58
CA VAL A 32 3.78 -1.14 -14.43
C VAL A 32 4.60 -2.40 -14.73
N GLU A 33 5.92 -2.27 -14.65
CA GLU A 33 6.87 -3.39 -14.76
C GLU A 33 7.05 -4.09 -13.40
N ALA A 34 7.31 -3.30 -12.36
CA ALA A 34 7.58 -3.79 -11.01
C ALA A 34 7.15 -2.79 -9.94
N LEU A 35 6.97 -3.30 -8.72
CA LEU A 35 6.72 -2.53 -7.51
C LEU A 35 7.66 -3.06 -6.41
N GLU A 36 8.29 -2.15 -5.68
CA GLU A 36 9.20 -2.44 -4.56
C GLU A 36 8.69 -1.73 -3.30
N PHE A 37 8.53 -2.48 -2.20
CA PHE A 37 8.02 -1.94 -0.94
C PHE A 37 9.11 -1.47 0.01
N HIS A 38 10.40 -1.56 -0.31
CA HIS A 38 11.49 -1.19 0.61
C HIS A 38 11.31 -1.82 2.00
N GLU A 39 11.05 -3.13 2.02
CA GLU A 39 10.47 -3.84 3.16
C GLU A 39 11.30 -3.65 4.43
N MET A 40 12.62 -3.74 4.33
CA MET A 40 13.52 -3.60 5.48
C MET A 40 13.58 -2.15 6.01
N GLU A 41 13.66 -1.15 5.13
CA GLU A 41 13.72 0.26 5.55
C GLU A 41 12.39 0.68 6.20
N ASN A 42 11.28 0.31 5.56
CA ASN A 42 9.97 0.52 6.15
C ASN A 42 9.83 -0.25 7.46
N ALA A 43 10.29 -1.50 7.55
CA ALA A 43 10.18 -2.27 8.79
C ALA A 43 10.94 -1.63 9.96
N GLN A 44 12.13 -1.06 9.72
CA GLN A 44 12.88 -0.32 10.73
C GLN A 44 12.12 0.92 11.21
N ASN A 45 11.56 1.71 10.29
CA ASN A 45 10.76 2.89 10.66
C ASN A 45 9.49 2.50 11.43
N HIS A 46 8.88 1.37 11.08
CA HIS A 46 7.66 0.86 11.68
C HIS A 46 7.88 -0.04 12.90
N HIS A 47 9.12 -0.27 13.35
CA HIS A 47 9.45 -1.19 14.46
C HIS A 47 8.86 -2.60 14.24
N THR A 48 9.10 -3.13 13.04
CA THR A 48 8.64 -4.45 12.56
C THR A 48 9.76 -5.26 11.92
N ASP A 49 11.02 -4.82 12.03
CA ASP A 49 12.21 -5.49 11.48
C ASP A 49 12.58 -6.81 12.18
N SER A 50 11.98 -7.08 13.34
CA SER A 50 12.06 -8.37 14.01
C SER A 50 11.23 -9.48 13.34
N TYR A 51 10.17 -9.14 12.58
CA TYR A 51 9.33 -10.15 11.94
C TYR A 51 10.10 -10.88 10.83
N GLU A 52 10.16 -12.21 10.92
CA GLU A 52 10.88 -13.04 9.93
C GLU A 52 10.31 -12.85 8.50
N LEU A 53 9.00 -12.62 8.38
CA LEU A 53 8.32 -12.37 7.10
C LEU A 53 8.88 -11.18 6.31
N VAL A 54 9.46 -10.17 6.98
CA VAL A 54 10.05 -9.01 6.32
C VAL A 54 11.24 -9.42 5.46
N TYR A 55 12.02 -10.42 5.92
CA TYR A 55 13.19 -10.93 5.20
C TYR A 55 12.80 -11.74 3.95
N ASP A 56 11.56 -12.23 3.90
CA ASP A 56 10.98 -12.92 2.74
C ASP A 56 10.27 -11.96 1.76
N GLY A 57 10.38 -10.63 1.99
CA GLY A 57 9.78 -9.61 1.12
C GLY A 57 8.31 -9.31 1.44
N THR A 58 7.82 -9.66 2.63
CA THR A 58 6.47 -9.31 3.06
C THR A 58 6.46 -7.95 3.78
N PRO A 59 5.70 -6.95 3.31
CA PRO A 59 5.60 -5.68 4.01
C PRO A 59 4.80 -5.83 5.32
N VAL A 60 5.46 -5.61 6.45
CA VAL A 60 4.81 -5.55 7.77
C VAL A 60 4.93 -4.13 8.29
N LEU A 61 3.79 -3.43 8.35
CA LEU A 61 3.70 -2.01 8.66
C LEU A 61 2.81 -1.80 9.89
N ARG A 62 2.87 -0.59 10.45
CA ARG A 62 1.98 -0.12 11.52
C ARG A 62 1.17 1.08 11.05
N ARG A 63 -0.10 1.14 11.44
CA ARG A 63 -0.99 2.25 11.10
C ARG A 63 -0.54 3.58 11.73
N GLY A 64 -0.95 4.72 11.19
CA GLY A 64 -0.52 6.02 11.72
C GLY A 64 0.91 6.42 11.37
N GLU A 65 1.61 5.61 10.59
CA GLU A 65 2.98 5.87 10.11
C GLU A 65 3.02 5.71 8.59
N ALA A 66 3.88 6.47 7.92
CA ALA A 66 3.96 6.50 6.47
C ALA A 66 5.08 5.60 5.95
N PHE A 67 4.88 4.98 4.79
CA PHE A 67 5.82 4.03 4.21
C PHE A 67 6.15 4.37 2.75
N PHE A 68 7.29 3.90 2.27
CA PHE A 68 7.77 4.14 0.91
C PHE A 68 7.43 3.01 -0.04
N VAL A 69 7.12 3.34 -1.29
CA VAL A 69 6.91 2.37 -2.38
C VAL A 69 7.52 2.94 -3.66
N THR A 70 8.25 2.13 -4.42
CA THR A 70 8.75 2.50 -5.75
C THR A 70 8.02 1.72 -6.83
N LEU A 71 7.43 2.45 -7.77
CA LEU A 71 6.90 1.92 -9.02
C LEU A 71 7.96 2.03 -10.10
N ARG A 72 8.14 0.96 -10.89
CA ARG A 72 8.90 1.01 -12.13
C ARG A 72 7.95 0.82 -13.31
N PHE A 73 7.97 1.77 -14.22
CA PHE A 73 7.18 1.72 -15.45
C PHE A 73 7.99 1.11 -16.59
N LYS A 74 7.28 0.41 -17.47
CA LYS A 74 7.83 -0.24 -18.64
C LYS A 74 7.79 0.69 -19.84
N ASP A 75 8.82 0.62 -20.67
CA ASP A 75 8.91 1.21 -22.01
C ASP A 75 8.83 2.76 -22.10
N ARG A 76 8.39 3.47 -21.05
CA ARG A 76 8.45 4.93 -20.92
C ARG A 76 8.31 5.43 -19.46
N ASP A 77 8.60 6.71 -19.27
CA ASP A 77 8.52 7.41 -17.99
C ASP A 77 7.08 7.85 -17.65
N TYR A 78 6.83 8.10 -16.36
CA TYR A 78 5.56 8.62 -15.86
C TYR A 78 5.46 10.13 -16.10
N GLU A 79 4.33 10.59 -16.63
CA GLU A 79 4.07 12.01 -16.85
C GLU A 79 2.79 12.43 -16.12
N ALA A 80 2.89 13.23 -15.04
CA ALA A 80 1.74 13.54 -14.18
C ALA A 80 0.55 14.21 -14.89
N GLU A 81 0.79 14.98 -15.94
CA GLU A 81 -0.26 15.63 -16.73
C GLU A 81 -0.94 14.68 -17.73
N ARG A 82 -0.23 13.62 -18.13
CA ARG A 82 -0.64 12.70 -19.19
C ARG A 82 -1.12 11.36 -18.63
N ASP A 83 -0.69 10.98 -17.45
CA ASP A 83 -0.91 9.66 -16.88
C ASP A 83 -1.71 9.70 -15.59
N MET A 84 -2.66 8.77 -15.49
CA MET A 84 -3.35 8.43 -14.27
C MET A 84 -2.65 7.22 -13.64
N VAL A 85 -2.20 7.35 -12.40
CA VAL A 85 -1.73 6.24 -11.57
C VAL A 85 -2.49 6.25 -10.26
N LYS A 86 -3.16 5.14 -9.94
CA LYS A 86 -3.92 4.98 -8.70
C LYS A 86 -3.45 3.77 -7.91
N PHE A 87 -3.29 3.96 -6.62
CA PHE A 87 -3.05 2.90 -5.64
C PHE A 87 -4.39 2.53 -5.01
N VAL A 88 -4.85 1.32 -5.31
CA VAL A 88 -6.13 0.80 -4.84
C VAL A 88 -5.88 -0.24 -3.75
N PHE A 89 -6.05 0.18 -2.51
CA PHE A 89 -5.97 -0.70 -1.35
C PHE A 89 -7.34 -1.32 -1.06
N SER A 90 -7.34 -2.59 -0.68
CA SER A 90 -8.56 -3.31 -0.34
C SER A 90 -8.34 -4.26 0.82
N PHE A 91 -9.32 -4.30 1.72
CA PHE A 91 -9.33 -5.14 2.91
C PHE A 91 -10.50 -6.12 2.88
N GLY A 92 -10.18 -7.41 3.05
CA GLY A 92 -11.13 -8.50 3.02
C GLY A 92 -11.87 -8.68 1.67
N ASN A 93 -12.80 -9.63 1.63
CA ASN A 93 -13.45 -10.06 0.39
C ASN A 93 -14.55 -9.12 -0.13
N ARG A 94 -14.98 -8.14 0.68
CA ARG A 94 -16.05 -7.19 0.36
C ARG A 94 -15.63 -5.76 0.70
N ALA A 95 -14.47 -5.38 0.16
CA ALA A 95 -13.91 -4.04 0.27
C ALA A 95 -14.89 -2.98 -0.26
N SER A 96 -15.07 -1.88 0.48
CA SER A 96 -15.97 -0.79 0.11
C SER A 96 -15.46 0.55 0.61
N LEU A 97 -15.57 1.59 -0.24
CA LEU A 97 -15.15 2.95 0.10
C LEU A 97 -15.87 3.51 1.35
N PRO A 98 -17.21 3.40 1.49
CA PRO A 98 -17.90 4.01 2.64
C PRO A 98 -17.55 3.38 4.00
N LYS A 99 -17.01 2.15 4.00
CA LYS A 99 -16.60 1.45 5.23
C LYS A 99 -15.10 1.62 5.53
N GLY A 100 -14.36 2.34 4.69
CA GLY A 100 -12.91 2.46 4.81
C GLY A 100 -12.16 1.16 4.49
N THR A 101 -12.81 0.12 3.95
CA THR A 101 -12.18 -1.15 3.57
C THR A 101 -11.74 -1.20 2.12
N LYS A 102 -12.01 -0.15 1.33
CA LYS A 102 -11.38 0.12 0.03
C LYS A 102 -10.89 1.55 0.07
N VAL A 103 -9.68 1.80 -0.41
CA VAL A 103 -9.05 3.12 -0.48
C VAL A 103 -8.46 3.28 -1.88
N VAL A 104 -8.62 4.47 -2.47
CA VAL A 104 -8.09 4.79 -3.79
C VAL A 104 -7.30 6.08 -3.65
N LEU A 105 -5.98 5.99 -3.79
CA LEU A 105 -5.07 7.13 -3.77
C LEU A 105 -4.60 7.40 -5.19
N THR A 106 -4.70 8.64 -5.64
CA THR A 106 -4.25 9.04 -6.98
C THR A 106 -2.91 9.74 -6.85
N LEU A 107 -1.90 9.25 -7.57
CA LEU A 107 -0.61 9.88 -7.63
C LEU A 107 -0.70 11.19 -8.41
N THR A 108 -0.12 12.24 -7.84
CA THR A 108 0.05 13.55 -8.46
C THR A 108 1.49 14.01 -8.24
N ASP A 109 1.86 15.17 -8.78
CA ASP A 109 3.14 15.85 -8.57
C ASP A 109 3.33 16.46 -7.17
N ARG A 110 2.41 16.20 -6.23
CA ARG A 110 2.41 16.78 -4.89
C ARG A 110 3.49 16.12 -4.04
N THR A 111 4.36 16.91 -3.43
CA THR A 111 5.48 16.44 -2.58
C THR A 111 5.18 16.51 -1.07
N GLU A 112 3.99 16.97 -0.70
CA GLU A 112 3.54 17.13 0.69
C GLU A 112 2.23 16.38 0.91
N PHE A 113 2.05 15.84 2.12
CA PHE A 113 0.75 15.35 2.55
C PHE A 113 -0.19 16.53 2.79
N THR A 114 -1.45 16.32 2.41
CA THR A 114 -2.51 17.32 2.45
C THR A 114 -3.62 16.97 3.43
N LEU A 115 -3.73 15.70 3.80
CA LEU A 115 -4.74 15.21 4.73
C LEU A 115 -4.06 14.70 6.00
N GLU A 116 -4.36 15.34 7.13
CA GLU A 116 -3.85 14.92 8.43
C GLU A 116 -4.68 13.76 8.98
N GLY A 117 -4.01 12.68 9.41
CA GLY A 117 -4.66 11.53 10.05
C GLY A 117 -5.51 10.67 9.10
N GLU A 118 -5.45 10.91 7.80
CA GLU A 118 -6.20 10.17 6.75
C GLU A 118 -5.23 9.51 5.76
N TRP A 119 -5.76 8.66 4.88
CA TRP A 119 -4.97 8.08 3.80
C TRP A 119 -4.58 9.18 2.82
N ASP A 120 -3.28 9.31 2.55
CA ASP A 120 -2.77 10.27 1.58
C ASP A 120 -1.52 9.70 0.90
N ILE A 121 -1.18 10.28 -0.25
CA ILE A 121 -0.03 9.91 -1.05
C ILE A 121 0.69 11.16 -1.50
N ARG A 122 2.03 11.12 -1.45
CA ARG A 122 2.88 12.16 -2.00
C ARG A 122 4.00 11.56 -2.83
N LEU A 123 4.41 12.29 -3.86
CA LEU A 123 5.62 12.03 -4.62
C LEU A 123 6.83 12.28 -3.71
N HIS A 124 7.71 11.29 -3.60
CA HIS A 124 8.95 11.41 -2.84
C HIS A 124 10.14 11.64 -3.77
N ASP A 125 10.24 10.84 -4.84
CA ASP A 125 11.31 10.94 -5.83
C ASP A 125 10.83 10.44 -7.20
N HIS A 126 11.42 10.96 -8.28
CA HIS A 126 11.10 10.59 -9.65
C HIS A 126 12.36 10.60 -10.50
N GLN A 127 12.82 9.41 -10.90
CA GLN A 127 14.04 9.22 -11.69
C GLN A 127 13.74 8.33 -12.91
N GLY A 128 13.54 8.97 -14.07
CA GLY A 128 13.20 8.27 -15.31
C GLY A 128 11.93 7.43 -15.15
N SER A 129 12.02 6.13 -15.40
CA SER A 129 10.87 5.23 -15.29
C SER A 129 10.54 4.78 -13.86
N ALA A 130 11.33 5.19 -12.86
CA ALA A 130 11.11 4.86 -11.46
C ALA A 130 10.50 6.05 -10.70
N VAL A 131 9.38 5.80 -10.04
CA VAL A 131 8.68 6.78 -9.19
C VAL A 131 8.56 6.24 -7.79
N THR A 132 9.17 6.93 -6.83
CA THR A 132 9.04 6.62 -5.41
C THR A 132 8.00 7.53 -4.79
N VAL A 133 7.05 6.93 -4.10
CA VAL A 133 5.97 7.61 -3.38
C VAL A 133 6.10 7.31 -1.90
N GLN A 134 5.57 8.21 -1.08
CA GLN A 134 5.32 7.93 0.32
C GLN A 134 3.81 7.92 0.56
N ILE A 135 3.33 6.91 1.27
CA ILE A 135 1.91 6.67 1.52
C ILE A 135 1.67 6.77 3.02
N GLN A 136 0.77 7.67 3.43
CA GLN A 136 0.37 7.85 4.81
C GLN A 136 -0.78 6.90 5.16
N ILE A 137 -0.65 6.20 6.29
CA ILE A 137 -1.68 5.31 6.83
C ILE A 137 -2.40 6.03 8.00
N PRO A 138 -3.74 6.13 8.03
CA PRO A 138 -4.47 6.65 9.18
C PRO A 138 -4.20 5.84 10.46
N PRO A 139 -4.12 6.45 11.65
CA PRO A 139 -3.96 5.72 12.91
C PRO A 139 -5.21 4.92 13.33
N THR A 140 -6.33 5.11 12.65
CA THR A 140 -7.62 4.45 12.93
C THR A 140 -7.96 3.33 11.94
N VAL A 141 -7.07 3.06 10.98
CA VAL A 141 -7.35 2.08 9.93
C VAL A 141 -7.48 0.66 10.50
N THR A 142 -8.24 -0.17 9.80
CA THR A 142 -8.38 -1.59 10.10
C THR A 142 -7.04 -2.32 10.01
N VAL A 143 -6.67 -3.03 11.07
CA VAL A 143 -5.47 -3.88 11.10
C VAL A 143 -5.71 -5.21 10.39
N GLY A 144 -4.66 -5.81 9.85
CA GLY A 144 -4.68 -7.11 9.19
C GLY A 144 -4.10 -7.04 7.79
N LEU A 145 -4.60 -7.93 6.92
CA LEU A 145 -4.05 -8.16 5.59
C LEU A 145 -4.74 -7.31 4.52
N TRP A 146 -3.96 -6.44 3.87
CA TRP A 146 -4.40 -5.51 2.81
C TRP A 146 -3.81 -5.90 1.47
N LYS A 147 -4.63 -5.76 0.41
CA LYS A 147 -4.22 -5.99 -0.98
C LYS A 147 -4.05 -4.68 -1.70
N LEU A 148 -3.01 -4.59 -2.52
CA LEU A 148 -2.74 -3.45 -3.38
C LEU A 148 -2.90 -3.81 -4.86
N VAL A 149 -3.61 -2.96 -5.58
CA VAL A 149 -3.67 -2.97 -7.05
C VAL A 149 -3.27 -1.60 -7.54
N ILE A 150 -2.40 -1.55 -8.55
CA ILE A 150 -2.05 -0.31 -9.24
C ILE A 150 -2.90 -0.23 -10.50
N GLU A 151 -3.76 0.79 -10.60
CA GLU A 151 -4.49 1.11 -11.82
C GLU A 151 -3.73 2.21 -12.56
N THR A 152 -3.34 1.95 -13.82
CA THR A 152 -2.75 2.95 -14.69
C THR A 152 -3.69 3.27 -15.85
N GLY A 153 -3.53 4.45 -16.44
CA GLY A 153 -4.21 4.86 -17.66
C GLY A 153 -3.59 6.12 -18.21
N THR A 154 -3.92 6.47 -19.45
CA THR A 154 -3.35 7.64 -20.12
C THR A 154 -4.47 8.56 -20.58
N PHE A 155 -4.36 9.85 -20.26
CA PHE A 155 -5.31 10.87 -20.70
C PHE A 155 -5.19 11.08 -22.21
N THR A 156 -6.33 11.21 -22.86
CA THR A 156 -6.40 11.58 -24.27
C THR A 156 -6.37 13.09 -24.44
N GLU A 157 -6.25 13.56 -25.69
CA GLU A 157 -6.41 14.99 -26.03
C GLU A 157 -7.77 15.56 -25.62
N THR A 158 -8.80 14.70 -25.51
CA THR A 158 -10.07 15.12 -24.92
C THR A 158 -9.94 15.20 -23.39
N PRO A 159 -10.18 16.37 -22.78
CA PRO A 159 -10.04 16.54 -21.34
C PRO A 159 -10.86 15.52 -20.54
N ASN A 160 -10.25 14.95 -19.50
CA ASN A 160 -10.86 13.98 -18.57
C ASN A 160 -11.28 12.64 -19.20
N VAL A 161 -10.86 12.33 -20.43
CA VAL A 161 -11.05 11.01 -21.03
C VAL A 161 -9.76 10.21 -20.90
N ILE A 162 -9.86 9.04 -20.28
CA ILE A 162 -8.73 8.14 -20.01
C ILE A 162 -8.87 6.91 -20.90
N THR A 163 -7.80 6.52 -21.57
CA THR A 163 -7.70 5.30 -22.37
C THR A 163 -6.59 4.40 -21.83
N GLY A 164 -6.57 3.15 -22.31
CA GLY A 164 -5.53 2.20 -21.92
C GLY A 164 -5.55 1.86 -20.43
N ILE A 165 -6.72 1.76 -19.79
CA ILE A 165 -6.75 1.41 -18.37
C ILE A 165 -6.18 0.00 -18.18
N GLN A 166 -5.18 -0.13 -17.32
CA GLN A 166 -4.52 -1.39 -16.97
C GLN A 166 -4.47 -1.56 -15.46
N GLU A 167 -4.53 -2.81 -15.02
CA GLU A 167 -4.40 -3.19 -13.61
C GLU A 167 -3.15 -4.03 -13.41
N HIS A 168 -2.29 -3.63 -12.48
CA HIS A 168 -1.19 -4.44 -11.99
C HIS A 168 -1.51 -4.89 -10.56
N LYS A 169 -1.80 -6.18 -10.39
CA LYS A 169 -2.04 -6.79 -9.08
C LYS A 169 -0.70 -7.08 -8.42
N VAL A 170 -0.47 -6.45 -7.28
CA VAL A 170 0.70 -6.72 -6.45
C VAL A 170 0.53 -8.10 -5.83
N LYS A 171 1.61 -8.90 -5.80
CA LYS A 171 1.54 -10.29 -5.34
C LYS A 171 1.59 -10.38 -3.82
N GLU A 172 2.38 -9.50 -3.24
CA GLU A 172 2.64 -9.40 -1.81
C GLU A 172 1.45 -8.72 -1.14
N ASP A 173 0.91 -9.38 -0.12
CA ASP A 173 -0.09 -8.82 0.74
C ASP A 173 0.61 -7.97 1.83
N ILE A 174 -0.02 -6.86 2.22
CA ILE A 174 0.54 -5.90 3.18
C ILE A 174 -0.10 -6.13 4.55
N TYR A 175 0.72 -6.40 5.56
CA TYR A 175 0.24 -6.44 6.94
C TYR A 175 0.26 -5.02 7.52
N ILE A 176 -0.90 -4.57 8.02
CA ILE A 176 -0.99 -3.33 8.80
C ILE A 176 -1.36 -3.69 10.24
N LEU A 177 -0.51 -3.34 11.19
CA LEU A 177 -0.67 -3.62 12.62
C LEU A 177 -1.08 -2.36 13.40
N PHE A 178 -1.45 -2.57 14.65
CA PHE A 178 -1.59 -1.50 15.63
C PHE A 178 -0.25 -0.79 15.87
N ASN A 179 -0.29 0.50 16.24
CA ASN A 179 0.89 1.32 16.40
C ASN A 179 1.00 1.98 17.79
N PRO A 180 1.71 1.34 18.73
CA PRO A 180 2.02 1.92 20.04
C PRO A 180 2.88 3.19 20.02
N TRP A 181 3.59 3.49 18.93
CA TRP A 181 4.44 4.68 18.79
C TRP A 181 3.69 5.91 18.24
N SER A 182 2.51 5.72 17.64
CA SER A 182 1.71 6.80 17.07
C SER A 182 0.74 7.35 18.10
N SER A 183 0.90 8.62 18.48
CA SER A 183 0.00 9.31 19.43
C SER A 183 -1.46 9.41 18.97
N GLY A 184 -1.72 9.25 17.67
CA GLY A 184 -3.07 9.17 17.12
C GLY A 184 -3.72 7.79 17.26
N ASP A 185 -2.96 6.75 17.63
CA ASP A 185 -3.49 5.40 17.80
C ASP A 185 -4.03 5.19 19.21
N SER A 186 -5.18 4.53 19.31
CA SER A 186 -5.77 4.06 20.56
C SER A 186 -4.86 3.21 21.46
N VAL A 187 -3.80 2.60 20.92
CA VAL A 187 -2.84 1.79 21.68
C VAL A 187 -1.53 2.51 21.99
N TYR A 188 -1.48 3.83 21.79
CA TYR A 188 -0.29 4.64 22.05
C TYR A 188 0.27 4.44 23.46
N MET A 189 1.59 4.32 23.56
CA MET A 189 2.34 4.28 24.80
C MET A 189 3.31 5.46 24.83
N GLU A 190 3.27 6.24 25.91
CA GLU A 190 4.09 7.45 26.03
C GLU A 190 5.56 7.14 26.32
N ALA A 191 5.82 6.09 27.11
CA ALA A 191 7.17 5.67 27.48
C ALA A 191 7.73 4.67 26.45
N PRO A 192 8.89 4.95 25.82
CA PRO A 192 9.52 4.01 24.90
C PRO A 192 9.85 2.67 25.55
N GLU A 193 10.17 2.66 26.84
CA GLU A 193 10.47 1.43 27.59
C GLU A 193 9.25 0.50 27.69
N ASP A 194 8.04 1.05 27.70
CA ASP A 194 6.80 0.26 27.69
C ASP A 194 6.58 -0.39 26.31
N CYS A 195 6.91 0.31 25.21
CA CYS A 195 6.89 -0.30 23.89
C CYS A 195 7.89 -1.46 23.79
N GLU A 196 9.10 -1.28 24.33
CA GLU A 196 10.11 -2.33 24.34
C GLU A 196 9.64 -3.56 25.12
N GLU A 197 9.15 -3.39 26.35
CA GLU A 197 8.75 -4.51 27.19
C GLU A 197 7.43 -5.17 26.75
N TYR A 198 6.42 -4.40 26.32
CA TYR A 198 5.08 -4.93 26.05
C TYR A 198 4.82 -5.29 24.59
N VAL A 199 5.69 -4.86 23.67
CA VAL A 199 5.51 -5.06 22.22
C VAL A 199 6.68 -5.81 21.61
N LEU A 200 7.91 -5.33 21.85
CA LEU A 200 9.11 -5.85 21.18
C LEU A 200 9.78 -7.01 21.93
N ASN A 201 9.58 -7.14 23.24
CA ASN A 201 10.10 -8.27 23.99
C ASN A 201 9.33 -9.55 23.64
N ASP A 202 10.02 -10.52 23.04
CA ASP A 202 9.47 -11.80 22.58
C ASP A 202 9.63 -12.92 23.62
N THR A 203 10.18 -12.60 24.78
CA THR A 203 10.31 -13.51 25.90
C THR A 203 9.82 -12.84 27.19
N GLY A 204 9.41 -13.67 28.14
CA GLY A 204 8.85 -13.15 29.37
C GLY A 204 8.86 -14.16 30.49
N LYS A 205 8.10 -13.83 31.53
CA LYS A 205 8.05 -14.60 32.77
C LYS A 205 6.64 -14.66 33.31
N ILE A 206 6.12 -15.87 33.45
CA ILE A 206 4.81 -16.13 34.06
C ILE A 206 5.02 -16.51 35.53
N TRP A 207 4.48 -15.70 36.43
CA TRP A 207 4.50 -15.99 37.87
C TRP A 207 3.50 -17.07 38.22
N VAL A 208 3.99 -18.12 38.88
CA VAL A 208 3.18 -19.27 39.30
C VAL A 208 3.49 -19.64 40.75
N GLY A 209 2.67 -20.53 41.31
CA GLY A 209 2.80 -21.02 42.68
C GLY A 209 1.80 -20.38 43.62
N THR A 210 2.07 -20.46 44.92
CA THR A 210 1.23 -19.84 45.94
C THR A 210 1.86 -18.53 46.39
N PHE A 211 1.08 -17.69 47.08
CA PHE A 211 1.57 -16.43 47.65
C PHE A 211 2.86 -16.57 48.48
N LYS A 212 3.06 -17.71 49.17
CA LYS A 212 4.25 -17.96 50.01
C LYS A 212 5.42 -18.63 49.28
N SER A 213 5.22 -19.09 48.05
CA SER A 213 6.21 -19.82 47.26
C SER A 213 6.00 -19.55 45.78
N GLN A 214 6.12 -18.28 45.40
CA GLN A 214 6.05 -17.86 44.02
C GLN A 214 7.39 -18.05 43.33
N TYR A 215 7.36 -18.48 42.07
CA TYR A 215 8.52 -18.52 41.21
C TYR A 215 8.11 -18.15 39.78
N GLY A 216 9.05 -17.59 39.02
CA GLY A 216 8.83 -17.21 37.64
C GLY A 216 9.20 -18.35 36.70
N ARG A 217 8.28 -18.76 35.83
CA ARG A 217 8.57 -19.64 34.71
C ARG A 217 8.92 -18.78 33.49
N PRO A 218 10.08 -19.00 32.84
CA PRO A 218 10.36 -18.34 31.57
C PRO A 218 9.34 -18.79 30.53
N TRP A 219 8.97 -17.88 29.64
CA TRP A 219 8.03 -18.13 28.56
C TRP A 219 8.55 -17.45 27.30
N VAL A 220 8.50 -18.15 26.16
CA VAL A 220 8.81 -17.57 24.85
C VAL A 220 7.47 -17.23 24.22
N TYR A 221 7.22 -15.95 23.96
CA TYR A 221 6.05 -15.49 23.23
C TYR A 221 6.23 -15.76 21.74
N GLY A 222 7.43 -15.48 21.20
CA GLY A 222 7.81 -15.83 19.82
C GLY A 222 6.94 -15.15 18.77
N GLN A 223 6.43 -13.94 19.03
CA GLN A 223 5.43 -13.29 18.18
C GLN A 223 5.93 -12.91 16.77
N PHE A 224 7.23 -12.98 16.53
CA PHE A 224 7.88 -12.55 15.30
C PHE A 224 8.21 -13.69 14.33
N ASP A 225 8.02 -14.94 14.75
CA ASP A 225 8.18 -16.13 13.90
C ASP A 225 7.25 -16.04 12.67
N ASP A 226 7.74 -16.54 11.53
CA ASP A 226 7.07 -16.45 10.22
C ASP A 226 5.60 -16.95 10.21
N ALA A 227 5.30 -17.96 11.01
CA ALA A 227 3.98 -18.59 11.09
C ALA A 227 2.96 -17.79 11.93
N VAL A 228 3.41 -16.86 12.79
CA VAL A 228 2.54 -16.25 13.80
C VAL A 228 1.56 -15.26 13.20
N LEU A 229 2.00 -14.32 12.36
CA LEU A 229 1.08 -13.35 11.73
C LEU A 229 -0.01 -14.05 10.88
N PRO A 230 0.32 -15.03 10.01
CA PRO A 230 -0.69 -15.83 9.31
C PRO A 230 -1.67 -16.55 10.25
N ALA A 231 -1.17 -17.12 11.34
CA ALA A 231 -2.01 -17.77 12.35
C ALA A 231 -2.95 -16.78 13.05
N VAL A 232 -2.45 -15.59 13.42
CA VAL A 232 -3.26 -14.51 14.02
C VAL A 232 -4.36 -14.05 13.07
N MET A 233 -4.07 -13.88 11.77
CA MET A 233 -5.10 -13.53 10.79
C MET A 233 -6.17 -14.61 10.73
N THR A 234 -5.77 -15.88 10.69
CA THR A 234 -6.71 -17.01 10.71
C THR A 234 -7.59 -17.00 11.96
N LEU A 235 -7.02 -16.75 13.14
CA LEU A 235 -7.77 -16.65 14.39
C LEU A 235 -8.78 -15.51 14.36
N LEU A 236 -8.41 -14.34 13.82
CA LEU A 236 -9.29 -13.19 13.70
C LEU A 236 -10.46 -13.45 12.73
N GLU A 237 -10.21 -14.12 11.61
CA GLU A 237 -11.26 -14.55 10.67
C GLU A 237 -12.25 -15.51 11.33
N LEU A 238 -11.74 -16.47 12.11
CA LEU A 238 -12.56 -17.45 12.82
C LEU A 238 -13.35 -16.83 13.99
N ALA A 239 -12.85 -15.74 14.58
CA ALA A 239 -13.53 -15.06 15.67
C ALA A 239 -14.84 -14.37 15.24
N GLY A 240 -15.09 -14.25 13.93
CA GLY A 240 -16.37 -13.80 13.37
C GLY A 240 -16.65 -12.30 13.53
N LEU A 241 -15.62 -11.50 13.81
CA LEU A 241 -15.71 -10.05 13.83
C LEU A 241 -16.00 -9.51 12.42
N GLN A 242 -16.74 -8.41 12.32
CA GLN A 242 -16.82 -7.71 11.04
C GLN A 242 -15.43 -7.13 10.72
N PRO A 243 -15.02 -7.09 9.44
CA PRO A 243 -13.73 -6.52 9.04
C PRO A 243 -13.43 -5.15 9.66
N THR A 244 -14.40 -4.24 9.68
CA THR A 244 -14.26 -2.90 10.26
C THR A 244 -14.00 -2.89 11.77
N ASP A 245 -14.41 -3.93 12.48
CA ASP A 245 -14.24 -4.03 13.93
C ASP A 245 -12.78 -4.31 14.30
N TRP A 246 -11.97 -4.81 13.36
CA TRP A 246 -10.56 -5.09 13.60
C TRP A 246 -9.76 -3.81 13.82
N ALA A 247 -10.28 -2.64 13.41
CA ALA A 247 -9.69 -1.35 13.74
C ALA A 247 -9.70 -1.02 15.25
N ASN A 248 -10.55 -1.69 16.04
CA ASN A 248 -10.72 -1.41 17.46
C ASN A 248 -10.03 -2.47 18.33
N PRO A 249 -8.98 -2.10 19.11
CA PRO A 249 -8.25 -3.06 19.94
C PRO A 249 -9.13 -3.71 21.00
N ILE A 250 -10.16 -3.02 21.52
CA ILE A 250 -11.08 -3.58 22.53
C ILE A 250 -11.89 -4.74 21.94
N LEU A 251 -12.37 -4.60 20.70
CA LEU A 251 -13.13 -5.64 20.02
C LEU A 251 -12.24 -6.83 19.66
N VAL A 252 -11.02 -6.54 19.16
CA VAL A 252 -10.01 -7.54 18.84
C VAL A 252 -9.64 -8.38 20.08
N VAL A 253 -9.28 -7.74 21.20
CA VAL A 253 -8.92 -8.43 22.44
C VAL A 253 -10.09 -9.29 22.95
N ARG A 254 -11.31 -8.75 22.94
CA ARG A 254 -12.50 -9.49 23.38
C ARG A 254 -12.76 -10.72 22.52
N ALA A 255 -12.55 -10.62 21.21
CA ALA A 255 -12.75 -11.72 20.28
C ALA A 255 -11.69 -12.82 20.47
N ILE A 256 -10.41 -12.44 20.56
CA ILE A 256 -9.31 -13.39 20.75
C ILE A 256 -9.40 -14.07 22.12
N SER A 257 -9.74 -13.35 23.19
CA SER A 257 -9.85 -13.91 24.56
C SER A 257 -10.95 -14.97 24.71
N ARG A 258 -11.89 -15.03 23.76
CA ARG A 258 -13.00 -16.00 23.75
C ARG A 258 -12.66 -17.26 22.95
N ALA A 259 -11.76 -17.12 21.97
CA ALA A 259 -11.46 -18.13 20.97
C ALA A 259 -10.77 -19.38 21.55
#